data_AF-A0A0Q8EKZ2-F1
#
_entry.id   AF-A0A0Q8EKZ2-F1
#
_cell.length_a   1.000
_cell.length_b   1.000
_cell.length_c   1.000
_cell.angle_alpha   90.00
_cell.angle_beta   90.00
_cell.angle_gamma   90.00
#
_symmetry.space_group_name_H-M   'P 1'
#
loop_
_entity.id
_entity.type
_entity.pdbx_description
1 polymer ?
#
loop_
_entity_poly.entity_id
_entity_poly.type
_entity_poly.pdbx_seq_one_letter_code
_entity_poly.pdbx_strand_id
1 'polypeptide(L)'
;MKNNDTVTREANEDIEARARRYTDALLTLQPKAQHQKTQLFTLLYPTIVELLSKHVSQKAILDMLQAQGLKLHPSRFKALMAAHATGADNESGDPAERSKA
;
A
#
# COMPACT_ATOMS: atom_id res chain seq x y z
N MET A 1 30.26 -42.29 24.11
CA MET A 1 30.15 -41.47 22.89
C MET A 1 28.69 -41.47 22.45
N LYS A 2 28.15 -40.33 22.05
CA LYS A 2 26.75 -40.05 21.63
C LYS A 2 25.91 -39.51 22.78
N ASN A 3 25.45 -38.26 22.63
CA ASN A 3 24.23 -37.63 23.18
C ASN A 3 24.33 -36.08 23.00
N ASN A 4 24.73 -35.57 21.83
CA ASN A 4 24.70 -34.12 21.54
C ASN A 4 23.80 -33.77 20.33
N ASP A 5 23.27 -34.75 19.59
CA ASP A 5 22.49 -34.51 18.38
C ASP A 5 20.98 -34.32 18.62
N THR A 6 20.47 -34.66 19.81
CA THR A 6 19.03 -34.57 20.12
C THR A 6 18.62 -33.17 20.59
N VAL A 7 19.44 -32.52 21.43
CA VAL A 7 19.15 -31.19 22.00
C VAL A 7 19.06 -30.10 20.93
N THR A 8 19.93 -30.18 19.92
CA THR A 8 19.98 -29.20 18.82
C THR A 8 18.78 -29.32 17.87
N ARG A 9 18.17 -30.51 17.79
CA ARG A 9 17.05 -30.79 16.89
C ARG A 9 15.73 -30.31 17.45
N GLU A 10 15.51 -30.47 18.76
CA GLU A 10 14.34 -29.95 19.48
C GLU A 10 14.33 -28.41 19.54
N ALA A 11 15.49 -27.78 19.72
CA ALA A 11 15.62 -26.32 19.69
C ALA A 11 15.31 -25.73 18.29
N ASN A 12 15.70 -26.43 17.22
CA ASN A 12 15.39 -26.01 15.85
C ASN A 12 13.91 -26.24 15.47
N GLU A 13 13.29 -27.33 15.95
CA GLU A 13 11.83 -27.52 15.80
C GLU A 13 11.03 -26.40 16.50
N ASP A 14 11.50 -25.90 17.65
CA ASP A 14 10.86 -24.75 18.32
C ASP A 14 10.99 -23.46 17.49
N ILE A 15 12.12 -23.24 16.81
CA ILE A 15 12.32 -22.06 15.95
C ILE A 15 11.42 -22.13 14.71
N GLU A 16 11.38 -23.28 14.01
CA GLU A 16 10.51 -23.44 12.84
C GLU A 16 9.03 -23.32 13.20
N ALA A 17 8.62 -23.90 14.35
CA ALA A 17 7.26 -23.77 14.86
C ALA A 17 6.93 -22.31 15.24
N ARG A 18 7.87 -21.56 15.83
CA ARG A 18 7.71 -20.13 16.10
C ARG A 18 7.62 -19.29 14.83
N ALA A 19 8.47 -19.58 13.84
CA ALA A 19 8.44 -18.88 12.55
C ALA A 19 7.09 -19.07 11.84
N ARG A 20 6.53 -20.28 11.85
CA ARG A 20 5.18 -20.55 11.33
C ARG A 20 4.11 -19.76 12.08
N ARG A 21 4.12 -19.80 13.42
CA ARG A 21 3.19 -19.00 14.25
C ARG A 21 3.27 -17.50 13.96
N TYR A 22 4.48 -16.96 13.78
CA TYR A 22 4.67 -15.56 13.42
C TYR A 22 4.20 -15.26 12.00
N THR A 23 4.44 -16.16 11.06
CA THR A 23 3.95 -16.03 9.68
C THR A 23 2.43 -15.99 9.65
N ASP A 24 1.78 -16.92 10.34
CA ASP A 24 0.32 -16.95 10.44
C ASP A 24 -0.22 -15.66 11.06
N ALA A 25 0.40 -15.16 12.14
CA ALA A 25 0.02 -13.90 12.77
C ALA A 25 0.20 -12.69 11.83
N LEU A 26 1.30 -12.64 11.08
CA LEU A 26 1.55 -11.58 10.09
C LEU A 26 0.51 -11.64 8.95
N LEU A 27 0.13 -12.83 8.50
CA LEU A 27 -0.88 -13.02 7.47
C LEU A 27 -2.29 -12.63 7.92
N THR A 28 -2.56 -12.60 9.24
CA THR A 28 -3.82 -12.07 9.78
C THR A 28 -3.89 -10.54 9.77
N LEU A 29 -2.77 -9.85 9.55
CA LEU A 29 -2.74 -8.39 9.53
C LEU A 29 -3.50 -7.87 8.30
N GLN A 30 -4.74 -7.44 8.54
CA GLN A 30 -5.52 -6.75 7.52
C GLN A 30 -4.89 -5.37 7.22
N PRO A 31 -4.92 -4.92 5.96
CA PRO A 31 -4.56 -3.55 5.63
C PRO A 31 -5.39 -2.60 6.49
N LYS A 32 -4.71 -1.78 7.31
CA LYS A 32 -5.39 -0.77 8.14
C LYS A 32 -6.36 0.02 7.27
N ALA A 33 -7.52 0.42 7.81
CA ALA A 33 -8.53 1.23 7.10
C ALA A 33 -7.94 2.48 6.40
N GLN A 34 -6.79 2.98 6.88
CA GLN A 34 -6.03 4.05 6.24
C GLN A 34 -5.48 3.68 4.84
N HIS A 35 -5.07 2.43 4.61
CA HIS A 35 -4.65 1.93 3.30
C HIS A 35 -5.84 1.82 2.36
N GLN A 36 -7.01 1.38 2.84
CA GLN A 36 -8.25 1.32 2.05
C GLN A 36 -8.67 2.71 1.53
N LYS A 37 -8.63 3.75 2.39
CA LYS A 37 -8.89 5.14 1.97
C LYS A 37 -7.91 5.64 0.92
N THR A 38 -6.65 5.22 1.03
CA THR A 38 -5.58 5.61 0.09
C THR A 38 -5.78 4.91 -1.26
N GLN A 39 -6.09 3.61 -1.27
CA GLN A 39 -6.43 2.86 -2.49
C GLN A 39 -7.66 3.43 -3.19
N LEU A 40 -8.73 3.73 -2.43
CA LEU A 40 -9.93 4.35 -2.99
C LEU A 40 -9.63 5.72 -3.61
N PHE A 41 -8.79 6.54 -2.95
CA PHE A 41 -8.34 7.81 -3.52
C PHE A 41 -7.54 7.61 -4.82
N THR A 42 -6.61 6.65 -4.84
CA THR A 42 -5.84 6.31 -6.05
C THR A 42 -6.74 5.95 -7.23
N LEU A 43 -7.79 5.14 -7.00
CA LEU A 43 -8.75 4.79 -8.05
C LEU A 43 -9.54 6.00 -8.56
N LEU A 44 -9.83 6.97 -7.68
CA LEU A 44 -10.57 8.18 -8.01
C LEU A 44 -9.69 9.31 -8.57
N TYR A 45 -8.35 9.16 -8.51
CA TYR A 45 -7.41 10.23 -8.86
C TYR A 45 -7.60 10.78 -10.28
N PRO A 46 -7.74 9.97 -11.35
CA PRO A 46 -7.96 10.49 -12.71
C PRO A 46 -9.21 11.38 -12.80
N THR A 47 -10.31 10.96 -12.18
CA THR A 47 -11.55 11.73 -12.13
C THR A 47 -11.39 13.03 -11.33
N ILE A 48 -10.66 12.99 -10.21
CA ILE A 48 -10.38 14.19 -9.40
C ILE A 48 -9.59 15.21 -10.22
N VAL A 49 -8.57 14.76 -10.97
CA VAL A 49 -7.78 15.64 -11.86
C VAL A 49 -8.66 16.24 -12.97
N GLU A 50 -9.56 15.45 -13.56
CA GLU A 50 -10.51 15.95 -14.57
C GLU A 50 -11.50 16.99 -13.99
N LEU A 51 -11.99 16.79 -12.77
CA LEU A 51 -12.86 17.77 -12.12
C LEU A 51 -12.11 19.07 -11.82
N LEU A 52 -10.86 18.98 -11.38
CA LEU A 52 -10.01 20.15 -11.16
C LEU A 52 -9.72 20.91 -12.46
N SER A 53 -9.53 20.21 -13.59
CA SER A 53 -9.34 20.86 -14.91
C SER A 53 -10.61 21.55 -15.41
N LYS A 54 -11.79 21.07 -15.01
CA LYS A 54 -13.10 21.72 -15.23
C LYS A 54 -13.42 22.84 -14.23
N HIS A 55 -12.42 23.34 -13.50
CA HIS A 55 -12.56 24.38 -12.48
C HIS A 55 -13.50 24.03 -11.31
N VAL A 56 -13.74 22.74 -11.04
CA VAL A 56 -14.45 22.33 -9.82
C VAL A 56 -13.54 22.58 -8.63
N SER A 57 -14.06 23.28 -7.62
CA SER A 57 -13.26 23.62 -6.44
C SER A 57 -12.85 22.37 -5.63
N GLN A 58 -11.65 22.40 -5.06
CA GLN A 58 -11.17 21.36 -4.13
C GLN A 58 -12.16 21.11 -2.98
N LYS A 59 -12.81 22.17 -2.48
CA LYS A 59 -13.81 22.07 -1.41
C LYS A 59 -15.01 21.24 -1.84
N ALA A 60 -15.57 21.50 -3.03
CA ALA A 60 -16.70 20.74 -3.54
C ALA A 60 -16.37 19.25 -3.74
N ILE A 61 -15.15 18.94 -4.20
CA ILE A 61 -14.67 17.56 -4.33
C ILE A 61 -14.58 16.89 -2.94
N LEU A 62 -13.99 17.56 -1.95
CA LEU A 62 -13.87 17.03 -0.58
C LEU A 62 -15.24 16.82 0.07
N ASP A 63 -16.17 17.77 -0.11
CA ASP A 63 -17.53 17.68 0.43
C ASP A 63 -18.27 16.47 -0.19
N MET A 64 -18.12 16.23 -1.50
CA MET A 64 -18.67 15.04 -2.18
C MET A 64 -18.04 13.73 -1.70
N LEU A 65 -16.70 13.67 -1.60
CA LEU A 65 -16.01 12.47 -1.11
C LEU A 65 -16.44 12.13 0.33
N GLN A 66 -16.62 13.15 1.17
CA GLN A 66 -17.12 12.97 2.53
C GLN A 66 -18.57 12.43 2.55
N ALA A 67 -19.45 12.94 1.68
CA ALA A 67 -20.82 12.46 1.55
C ALA A 67 -20.89 10.97 1.16
N GLN A 68 -19.92 10.48 0.40
CA GLN A 68 -19.78 9.07 0.03
C GLN A 68 -18.99 8.23 1.07
N GLY A 69 -18.70 8.78 2.24
CA GLY A 69 -18.01 8.07 3.33
C GLY A 69 -16.47 8.16 3.32
N LEU A 70 -15.88 8.80 2.30
CA LEU A 70 -14.43 9.03 2.21
C LEU A 70 -14.06 10.40 2.80
N LYS A 71 -14.02 10.49 4.14
CA LYS A 71 -13.56 11.70 4.82
C LYS A 71 -12.04 11.87 4.70
N LEU A 72 -11.62 12.93 4.01
CA LEU A 72 -10.22 13.33 3.82
C LEU A 72 -9.99 14.75 4.34
N HIS A 73 -8.91 14.94 5.10
CA HIS A 73 -8.49 16.28 5.52
C HIS A 73 -7.82 17.01 4.34
N PRO A 74 -7.96 18.35 4.19
CA PRO A 74 -7.35 19.10 3.10
C PRO A 74 -5.83 18.88 2.95
N SER A 75 -5.08 18.82 4.05
CA SER A 75 -3.64 18.54 4.02
C SER A 75 -3.33 17.15 3.46
N ARG A 76 -4.17 16.15 3.78
CA ARG A 76 -3.99 14.78 3.30
C ARG A 76 -4.36 14.65 1.83
N PHE A 77 -5.39 15.37 1.39
CA PHE A 77 -5.71 15.50 -0.03
C PHE A 77 -4.54 16.07 -0.82
N LYS A 78 -3.95 17.19 -0.37
CA LYS A 78 -2.77 17.79 -1.02
C LYS A 78 -1.59 16.83 -1.06
N ALA A 79 -1.31 16.13 0.03
CA ALA A 79 -0.23 15.14 0.09
C ALA A 79 -0.44 13.99 -0.90
N LEU A 80 -1.68 13.48 -1.03
CA LEU A 80 -2.00 12.43 -1.99
C LEU A 80 -1.93 12.91 -3.44
N MET A 81 -2.41 14.12 -3.73
CA MET A 81 -2.25 14.74 -5.06
C MET A 81 -0.77 14.91 -5.43
N ALA A 82 0.05 15.40 -4.50
CA ALA A 82 1.49 15.59 -4.72
C ALA A 82 2.20 14.25 -4.93
N ALA A 83 1.88 13.23 -4.13
CA ALA A 83 2.46 11.88 -4.26
C ALA A 83 2.12 11.24 -5.62
N HIS A 84 0.90 11.40 -6.11
CA HIS A 84 0.50 10.91 -7.43
C HIS A 84 1.12 11.71 -8.57
N ALA A 85 1.28 13.02 -8.40
CA ALA A 85 1.98 13.87 -9.38
C ALA A 85 3.48 13.55 -9.49
N THR A 86 4.13 13.08 -8.41
CA THR A 86 5.55 12.68 -8.44
C THR A 86 5.78 11.20 -8.77
N GLY A 87 4.79 10.33 -8.51
CA GLY A 87 4.86 8.91 -8.84
C GLY A 87 4.65 8.61 -10.33
N ALA A 88 3.86 9.43 -11.03
CA ALA A 88 3.58 9.25 -12.46
C ALA A 88 4.82 9.41 -13.37
N ASP A 89 5.86 10.10 -12.92
CA ASP A 89 7.10 10.28 -13.68
C ASP A 89 8.09 9.10 -13.56
N ASN A 90 7.90 8.18 -12.59
CA ASN A 90 8.81 7.05 -12.34
C ASN A 90 8.28 5.68 -12.77
N GLU A 91 7.01 5.55 -13.20
CA GLU A 91 6.41 4.27 -13.62
C GLU A 91 6.22 4.15 -15.14
N SER A 92 7.10 4.78 -15.92
CA SER A 92 7.24 4.59 -17.39
C SER A 92 8.69 4.27 -17.77
N GLY A 93 9.34 3.43 -16.98
CA GLY A 93 10.68 2.91 -17.21
C GLY A 93 10.68 1.38 -17.16
N ASP A 94 9.92 0.76 -18.05
CA ASP A 94 10.11 -0.64 -18.42
C ASP A 94 11.17 -0.68 -19.55
N PRO A 95 12.36 -1.28 -19.34
CA PRO A 95 13.20 -1.71 -20.44
C PRO A 95 13.29 -3.23 -20.44
N ALA A 96 12.16 -3.90 -20.64
CA ALA A 96 12.14 -5.22 -21.24
C ALA A 96 12.38 -5.10 -22.76
N GLU A 97 13.57 -4.69 -23.23
CA GLU A 97 14.08 -5.15 -24.53
C GLU A 97 15.53 -4.76 -24.80
N ARG A 98 16.23 -5.66 -25.51
CA ARG A 98 17.60 -5.57 -26.05
C ARG A 98 18.72 -6.10 -25.16
N SER A 99 18.64 -7.40 -24.90
CA SER A 99 19.81 -8.27 -24.98
C SER A 99 19.72 -9.14 -26.23
N LYS A 100 20.86 -9.29 -26.90
CA LYS A 100 21.18 -10.06 -28.13
C LYS A 100 21.28 -9.23 -29.40
N ALA A 101 22.40 -8.52 -29.50
CA ALA A 101 23.23 -8.59 -30.70
C ALA A 101 24.17 -9.81 -30.57
#